data_AF-A0A161SM84-F1
#
_entry.id   AF-A0A161SM84-F1
#
_cell.length_a   1.000
_cell.length_b   1.000
_cell.length_c   1.000
_cell.angle_alpha   90.00
_cell.angle_beta   90.00
_cell.angle_gamma   90.00
#
_symmetry.space_group_name_H-M   'P 1'
#
loop_
_entity.id
_entity.type
_entity.pdbx_description
1 polymer ?
#
loop_
_entity_poly.entity_id
_entity_poly.type
_entity_poly.pdbx_seq_one_letter_code
_entity_poly.pdbx_strand_id
1 'polypeptide(L)'
;MIRDKIKDESYFTGFLQYYDESIEEFENVATSLIEERGIGDEGVHSLFTALEVFYFSKLIAMYSVGRPLDEIRDFLPDVVDIMERSYDPLAHESYDYYIESVWLSSIGILLNVDHDLHSRIEKIIKIYHDKDTLADFLLHAREIESWHTHEPKFFIERPYSKLYNVITSPKQHEAVQKLAKYLKKDWYPAHDVAGWHDTHTIDDYVYRGYWSFESGAIVKILGLDDSILKDVPYYPYDMVHYKG
;
A
#
# COMPACT_ATOMS: atom_id res chain seq x y z
N MET A 1 -6.94 -14.91 12.94
CA MET A 1 -6.02 -15.95 12.40
C MET A 1 -4.96 -15.22 11.62
N ILE A 2 -3.70 -15.59 11.79
CA ILE A 2 -2.59 -14.96 11.05
C ILE A 2 -2.76 -15.11 9.53
N ARG A 3 -2.56 -14.01 8.80
CA ARG A 3 -2.67 -13.98 7.33
C ARG A 3 -1.36 -14.38 6.69
N ASP A 4 -0.25 -13.89 7.24
CA ASP A 4 1.09 -14.23 6.79
C ASP A 4 1.39 -15.74 6.91
N LYS A 5 2.28 -16.22 6.05
CA LYS A 5 2.68 -17.64 5.98
C LYS A 5 4.18 -17.86 6.19
N ILE A 6 4.95 -16.79 6.41
CA ILE A 6 6.40 -16.83 6.54
C ILE A 6 6.83 -16.66 8.00
N LYS A 7 6.29 -15.65 8.70
CA LYS A 7 6.50 -15.43 10.15
C LYS A 7 5.22 -15.71 10.92
N ASP A 8 5.37 -15.94 12.22
CA ASP A 8 4.27 -16.30 13.13
C ASP A 8 3.71 -15.10 13.91
N GLU A 9 2.69 -15.39 14.72
CA GLU A 9 2.02 -14.38 15.55
C GLU A 9 2.96 -13.76 16.60
N SER A 10 3.93 -14.53 17.12
CA SER A 10 4.89 -14.04 18.10
C SER A 10 5.82 -12.99 17.49
N TYR A 11 6.34 -13.26 16.27
CA TYR A 11 7.16 -12.30 15.54
C TYR A 11 6.40 -11.00 15.30
N PHE A 12 5.17 -11.06 14.77
CA PHE A 12 4.43 -9.84 14.47
C PHE A 12 3.94 -9.11 15.72
N THR A 13 3.70 -9.81 16.84
CA THR A 13 3.41 -9.14 18.12
C THR A 13 4.60 -8.31 18.57
N GLY A 14 5.81 -8.87 18.51
CA GLY A 14 7.03 -8.13 18.81
C GLY A 14 7.33 -7.00 17.82
N PHE A 15 7.08 -7.22 16.53
CA PHE A 15 7.16 -6.19 15.50
C PHE A 15 6.26 -5.01 15.84
N LEU A 16 4.96 -5.25 16.10
CA LEU A 16 4.02 -4.17 16.39
C LEU A 16 4.41 -3.42 17.66
N GLN A 17 4.86 -4.12 18.70
CA GLN A 17 5.37 -3.47 19.91
C GLN A 17 6.57 -2.55 19.62
N TYR A 18 7.57 -3.03 18.88
CA TYR A 18 8.75 -2.24 18.53
C TYR A 18 8.39 -0.99 17.73
N TYR A 19 7.48 -1.11 16.75
CA TYR A 19 7.04 0.03 15.95
C TYR A 19 6.15 1.00 16.73
N ASP A 20 5.33 0.52 17.67
CA ASP A 20 4.56 1.39 18.57
C ASP A 20 5.48 2.24 19.46
N GLU A 21 6.48 1.62 20.07
CA GLU A 21 7.50 2.30 20.89
C GLU A 21 8.31 3.31 20.05
N SER A 22 8.68 2.93 18.82
CA SER A 22 9.43 3.80 17.91
C SER A 22 8.62 5.01 17.44
N ILE A 23 7.33 4.82 17.12
CA ILE A 23 6.41 5.91 16.75
C ILE A 23 6.28 6.90 17.90
N GLU A 24 6.05 6.41 19.12
CA GLU A 24 5.92 7.26 20.31
C GLU A 24 7.19 8.07 20.56
N GLU A 25 8.37 7.44 20.49
CA GLU A 25 9.65 8.13 20.66
C GLU A 25 9.84 9.22 19.60
N PHE A 26 9.64 8.90 18.33
CA PHE A 26 9.90 9.84 17.24
C PHE A 26 8.89 10.99 17.17
N GLU A 27 7.61 10.77 17.52
CA GLU A 27 6.63 11.87 17.63
C GLU A 27 6.99 12.82 18.77
N ASN A 28 7.50 12.31 19.90
CA ASN A 28 7.98 13.15 21.00
C ASN A 28 9.20 14.00 20.60
N VAL A 29 10.15 13.39 19.87
CA VAL A 29 11.31 14.11 19.32
C VAL A 29 10.88 15.15 18.29
N ALA A 30 9.96 14.80 17.39
CA ALA A 30 9.44 15.73 16.39
C ALA A 30 8.73 16.93 17.04
N THR A 31 7.90 16.68 18.05
CA THR A 31 7.22 17.74 18.81
C THR A 31 8.23 18.71 19.43
N SER A 32 9.24 18.19 20.13
CA SER A 32 10.28 19.01 20.75
C SER A 32 11.06 19.82 19.73
N LEU A 33 11.42 19.20 18.59
CA LEU A 33 12.18 19.87 17.54
C LEU A 33 11.36 20.96 16.82
N ILE A 34 10.06 20.76 16.65
CA ILE A 34 9.13 21.77 16.10
C ILE A 34 9.06 22.99 17.02
N GLU A 35 9.01 22.80 18.34
CA GLU A 35 9.00 23.90 19.32
C GLU A 35 10.33 24.69 19.28
N GLU A 36 11.45 24.00 19.12
CA GLU A 36 12.78 24.62 19.11
C GLU A 36 13.13 25.31 17.78
N ARG A 37 12.79 24.70 16.65
CA ARG A 37 13.30 25.09 15.31
C ARG A 37 12.23 25.42 14.29
N GLY A 38 10.96 25.11 14.60
CA GLY A 38 9.83 25.32 13.71
C GLY A 38 9.59 24.17 12.73
N ILE A 39 8.35 24.07 12.26
CA ILE A 39 7.87 22.98 11.37
C ILE A 39 8.61 22.89 10.03
N GLY A 40 9.24 23.97 9.58
CA GLY A 40 9.98 24.03 8.32
C GLY A 40 11.44 23.62 8.40
N ASP A 41 11.92 23.16 9.56
CA ASP A 41 13.29 22.68 9.75
C ASP A 41 13.51 21.33 9.02
N GLU A 42 14.67 21.17 8.38
CA GLU A 42 15.03 19.95 7.63
C GLU A 42 15.10 18.72 8.54
N GLY A 43 15.49 18.89 9.80
CA GLY A 43 15.49 17.81 10.79
C GLY A 43 14.08 17.37 11.16
N VAL A 44 13.11 18.29 11.23
CA VAL A 44 11.69 17.94 11.43
C VAL A 44 11.16 17.14 10.25
N HIS A 45 11.46 17.58 9.02
CA HIS A 45 11.07 16.84 7.83
C HIS A 45 11.68 15.43 7.80
N SER A 46 12.96 15.30 8.14
CA SER A 46 13.64 14.00 8.24
C SER A 46 12.99 13.06 9.25
N LEU A 47 12.50 13.60 10.37
CA LEU A 47 11.74 12.82 11.36
C LEU A 47 10.38 12.38 10.81
N PHE A 48 9.69 13.22 10.03
CA PHE A 48 8.44 12.81 9.38
C PHE A 48 8.65 11.70 8.37
N THR A 49 9.72 11.74 7.58
CA THR A 49 10.08 10.64 6.67
C THR A 49 10.36 9.33 7.44
N ALA A 50 11.04 9.40 8.58
CA ALA A 50 11.27 8.22 9.42
C ALA A 50 9.95 7.67 10.02
N LEU A 51 9.10 8.57 10.52
CA LEU A 51 7.78 8.21 11.03
C LEU A 51 6.89 7.60 9.95
N GLU A 52 6.89 8.12 8.73
CA GLU A 52 6.18 7.53 7.58
C GLU A 52 6.55 6.06 7.41
N VAL A 53 7.84 5.73 7.41
CA VAL A 53 8.32 4.34 7.34
C VAL A 53 7.76 3.50 8.49
N PHE A 54 7.69 4.04 9.71
CA PHE A 54 7.15 3.32 10.86
C PHE A 54 5.64 3.08 10.76
N TYR A 55 4.85 4.12 10.51
CA TYR A 55 3.40 4.04 10.36
C TYR A 55 3.01 3.10 9.21
N PHE A 56 3.66 3.24 8.05
CA PHE A 56 3.36 2.40 6.90
C PHE A 56 3.75 0.94 7.14
N SER A 57 4.90 0.70 7.79
CA SER A 57 5.31 -0.66 8.14
C SER A 57 4.37 -1.33 9.14
N LYS A 58 3.92 -0.57 10.15
CA LYS A 58 2.91 -1.01 11.10
C LYS A 58 1.59 -1.34 10.42
N LEU A 59 1.12 -0.50 9.49
CA LEU A 59 -0.11 -0.73 8.71
C LEU A 59 -0.09 -2.11 8.02
N ILE A 60 1.01 -2.43 7.33
CA ILE A 60 1.14 -3.72 6.64
C ILE A 60 1.23 -4.88 7.63
N ALA A 61 2.00 -4.72 8.72
CA ALA A 61 2.13 -5.75 9.75
C ALA A 61 0.82 -6.04 10.48
N MET A 62 -0.05 -5.04 10.70
CA MET A 62 -1.40 -5.24 11.24
C MET A 62 -2.22 -6.18 10.36
N TYR A 63 -2.13 -6.02 9.04
CA TYR A 63 -2.77 -6.95 8.11
C TYR A 63 -2.14 -8.34 8.22
N SER A 64 -0.82 -8.44 8.16
CA SER A 64 -0.06 -9.70 8.22
C SER A 64 -0.38 -10.56 9.44
N VAL A 65 -0.41 -9.96 10.64
CA VAL A 65 -0.70 -10.67 11.90
C VAL A 65 -2.16 -11.12 12.02
N GLY A 66 -3.07 -10.59 11.19
CA GLY A 66 -4.48 -10.94 11.26
C GLY A 66 -5.33 -10.00 12.11
N ARG A 67 -4.94 -8.73 12.30
CA ARG A 67 -5.80 -7.74 12.98
C ARG A 67 -7.16 -7.62 12.25
N PRO A 68 -8.26 -7.35 12.98
CA PRO A 68 -9.55 -7.00 12.38
C PRO A 68 -9.39 -5.88 11.34
N LEU A 69 -10.13 -5.98 10.24
CA LEU A 69 -10.03 -4.99 9.16
C LEU A 69 -10.54 -3.60 9.57
N ASP A 70 -11.49 -3.55 10.51
CA ASP A 70 -11.91 -2.28 11.14
C ASP A 70 -10.76 -1.60 11.88
N GLU A 71 -9.95 -2.32 12.65
CA GLU A 71 -8.78 -1.74 13.34
C GLU A 71 -7.75 -1.18 12.35
N ILE A 72 -7.58 -1.85 11.19
CA ILE A 72 -6.69 -1.39 10.13
C ILE A 72 -7.26 -0.12 9.48
N ARG A 73 -8.56 -0.11 9.18
CA ARG A 73 -9.27 1.05 8.62
C ARG A 73 -9.14 2.25 9.55
N ASP A 74 -9.34 2.04 10.84
CA ASP A 74 -9.33 3.09 11.86
C ASP A 74 -7.91 3.67 12.09
N PHE A 75 -6.86 2.95 11.67
CA PHE A 75 -5.46 3.42 11.69
C PHE A 75 -5.04 4.19 10.42
N LEU A 76 -5.80 4.09 9.32
CA LEU A 76 -5.47 4.79 8.07
C LEU A 76 -5.36 6.32 8.20
N PRO A 77 -6.18 7.03 9.00
CA PRO A 77 -6.00 8.47 9.20
C PRO A 77 -4.59 8.85 9.64
N ASP A 78 -4.00 8.12 10.58
CA ASP A 78 -2.65 8.40 11.09
C ASP A 78 -1.59 8.19 10.01
N VAL A 79 -1.76 7.15 9.17
CA VAL A 79 -0.87 6.87 8.03
C VAL A 79 -0.97 7.98 6.97
N VAL A 80 -2.18 8.47 6.69
CA VAL A 80 -2.38 9.57 5.73
C VAL A 80 -1.81 10.88 6.29
N ASP A 81 -2.04 11.16 7.57
CA ASP A 81 -1.50 12.35 8.26
C ASP A 81 0.03 12.41 8.14
N ILE A 82 0.72 11.29 8.38
CA ILE A 82 2.18 11.29 8.31
C ILE A 82 2.70 11.40 6.87
N MET A 83 2.08 10.73 5.89
CA MET A 83 2.46 10.87 4.47
C MET A 83 2.26 12.31 3.97
N GLU A 84 1.23 13.01 4.43
CA GLU A 84 1.03 14.42 4.12
C GLU A 84 2.12 15.32 4.75
N ARG A 85 2.57 14.99 5.97
CA ARG A 85 3.63 15.73 6.70
C ARG A 85 5.03 15.46 6.11
N SER A 86 5.29 14.24 5.65
CA SER A 86 6.57 13.82 5.08
C SER A 86 6.72 14.12 3.60
N TYR A 87 5.69 14.70 2.95
CA TYR A 87 5.71 14.98 1.52
C TYR A 87 6.91 15.86 1.12
N ASP A 88 7.74 15.33 0.23
CA ASP A 88 8.81 16.04 -0.45
C ASP A 88 8.40 16.37 -1.90
N PRO A 89 8.68 17.57 -2.44
CA PRO A 89 8.42 17.89 -3.84
C PRO A 89 9.03 16.90 -4.87
N LEU A 90 10.13 16.21 -4.52
CA LEU A 90 10.77 15.15 -5.31
C LEU A 90 10.14 13.77 -5.12
N ALA A 91 9.10 13.63 -4.28
CA ALA A 91 8.39 12.37 -4.07
C ALA A 91 7.88 11.76 -5.40
N HIS A 92 7.52 12.61 -6.38
CA HIS A 92 7.10 12.18 -7.71
C HIS A 92 8.18 11.42 -8.51
N GLU A 93 9.43 11.39 -8.05
CA GLU A 93 10.55 10.61 -8.60
C GLU A 93 10.94 9.43 -7.69
N SER A 94 10.34 9.31 -6.51
CA SER A 94 10.65 8.26 -5.53
C SER A 94 9.97 6.94 -5.87
N TYR A 95 10.78 5.87 -5.93
CA TYR A 95 10.30 4.50 -6.13
C TYR A 95 9.43 4.03 -4.96
N ASP A 96 9.90 4.24 -3.72
CA ASP A 96 9.20 3.77 -2.53
C ASP A 96 7.89 4.53 -2.31
N TYR A 97 7.91 5.86 -2.45
CA TYR A 97 6.72 6.69 -2.27
C TYR A 97 5.63 6.36 -3.32
N TYR A 98 6.01 5.99 -4.55
CA TYR A 98 5.05 5.49 -5.54
C TYR A 98 4.37 4.20 -5.06
N ILE A 99 5.16 3.21 -4.59
CA ILE A 99 4.61 1.93 -4.13
C ILE A 99 3.67 2.16 -2.95
N GLU A 100 4.08 2.99 -1.99
CA GLU A 100 3.29 3.31 -0.81
C GLU A 100 2.01 4.08 -1.16
N SER A 101 2.07 5.00 -2.14
CA SER A 101 0.88 5.67 -2.68
C SER A 101 -0.10 4.70 -3.35
N VAL A 102 0.41 3.75 -4.16
CA VAL A 102 -0.39 2.72 -4.81
C VAL A 102 -1.03 1.79 -3.77
N TRP A 103 -0.28 1.36 -2.77
CA TRP A 103 -0.78 0.51 -1.69
C TRP A 103 -1.79 1.22 -0.81
N LEU A 104 -1.54 2.47 -0.40
CA LEU A 104 -2.47 3.26 0.40
C LEU A 104 -3.80 3.48 -0.34
N SER A 105 -3.73 3.86 -1.62
CA SER A 105 -4.92 3.99 -2.47
C SER A 105 -5.70 2.68 -2.56
N SER A 106 -4.98 1.58 -2.79
CA SER A 106 -5.57 0.25 -2.86
C SER A 106 -6.24 -0.16 -1.55
N ILE A 107 -5.59 0.04 -0.40
CA ILE A 107 -6.13 -0.28 0.92
C ILE A 107 -7.36 0.58 1.23
N GLY A 108 -7.33 1.88 0.90
CA GLY A 108 -8.49 2.78 1.07
C GLY A 108 -9.72 2.30 0.29
N ILE A 109 -9.52 1.86 -0.96
CA ILE A 109 -10.58 1.27 -1.81
C ILE A 109 -11.07 -0.06 -1.23
N LEU A 110 -10.15 -0.93 -0.81
CA LEU A 110 -10.47 -2.23 -0.23
C LEU A 110 -11.26 -2.09 1.08
N LEU A 111 -10.94 -1.12 1.92
CA LEU A 111 -11.57 -0.90 3.23
C LEU A 111 -12.77 0.07 3.19
N ASN A 112 -13.23 0.47 2.00
CA ASN A 112 -14.39 1.38 1.83
C ASN A 112 -14.32 2.61 2.74
N VAL A 113 -13.16 3.28 2.80
CA VAL A 113 -13.00 4.48 3.64
C VAL A 113 -14.02 5.56 3.27
N ASP A 114 -14.34 6.42 4.24
CA ASP A 114 -15.28 7.52 4.04
C ASP A 114 -14.80 8.52 2.97
N HIS A 115 -15.68 9.46 2.63
CA HIS A 115 -15.40 10.43 1.57
C HIS A 115 -14.19 11.33 1.89
N ASP A 116 -14.04 11.74 3.15
CA ASP A 116 -13.03 12.73 3.54
C ASP A 116 -11.63 12.11 3.54
N LEU A 117 -11.49 10.91 4.13
CA LEU A 117 -10.24 10.17 4.08
C LEU A 117 -9.88 9.76 2.64
N HIS A 118 -10.87 9.35 1.84
CA HIS A 118 -10.63 9.04 0.43
C HIS A 118 -10.09 10.24 -0.34
N SER A 119 -10.67 11.43 -0.17
CA SER A 119 -10.21 12.63 -0.87
C SER A 119 -8.77 13.01 -0.53
N ARG A 120 -8.32 12.70 0.70
CA ARG A 120 -6.91 12.87 1.10
C ARG A 120 -6.00 11.87 0.39
N ILE A 121 -6.39 10.60 0.37
CA ILE A 121 -5.66 9.53 -0.33
C ILE A 121 -5.56 9.81 -1.84
N GLU A 122 -6.63 10.31 -2.47
CA GLU A 122 -6.64 10.72 -3.88
C GLU A 122 -5.57 11.77 -4.18
N LYS A 123 -5.37 12.76 -3.30
CA LYS A 123 -4.35 13.80 -3.50
C LYS A 123 -2.93 13.21 -3.53
N ILE A 124 -2.67 12.20 -2.72
CA ILE A 124 -1.37 11.52 -2.66
C ILE A 124 -1.08 10.80 -3.98
N ILE A 125 -1.99 9.91 -4.43
CA ILE A 125 -1.77 9.12 -5.66
C ILE A 125 -1.84 9.97 -6.93
N LYS A 126 -2.58 11.10 -6.90
CA LYS A 126 -2.78 11.99 -8.06
C LYS A 126 -1.46 12.55 -8.60
N ILE A 127 -0.39 12.63 -7.83
CA ILE A 127 0.90 13.13 -8.36
C ILE A 127 1.46 12.25 -9.49
N TYR A 128 1.00 10.99 -9.60
CA TYR A 128 1.44 10.02 -10.61
C TYR A 128 0.44 9.84 -11.77
N HIS A 129 -0.80 10.33 -11.67
CA HIS A 129 -1.88 9.95 -12.59
C HIS A 129 -1.58 10.20 -14.08
N ASP A 130 -0.99 11.34 -14.44
CA ASP A 130 -0.67 11.68 -15.83
C ASP A 130 0.47 10.83 -16.45
N LYS A 131 1.21 10.10 -15.60
CA LYS A 131 2.42 9.36 -15.97
C LYS A 131 2.28 7.84 -15.75
N ASP A 132 1.22 7.40 -15.08
CA ASP A 132 1.08 6.02 -14.64
C ASP A 132 -0.37 5.52 -14.73
N THR A 133 -0.56 4.47 -15.53
CA THR A 133 -1.88 3.91 -15.84
C THR A 133 -2.52 3.23 -14.62
N LEU A 134 -1.73 2.63 -13.73
CA LEU A 134 -2.25 2.01 -12.52
C LEU A 134 -2.70 3.07 -11.52
N ALA A 135 -1.91 4.12 -11.32
CA ALA A 135 -2.27 5.24 -10.47
C ALA A 135 -3.56 5.93 -10.98
N ASP A 136 -3.65 6.17 -12.29
CA ASP A 136 -4.84 6.74 -12.93
C ASP A 136 -6.08 5.84 -12.75
N PHE A 137 -5.94 4.53 -12.96
CA PHE A 137 -7.02 3.57 -12.73
C PHE A 137 -7.52 3.56 -11.27
N LEU A 138 -6.60 3.56 -10.30
CA LEU A 138 -6.96 3.59 -8.88
C LEU A 138 -7.62 4.91 -8.48
N LEU A 139 -7.15 6.05 -9.02
CA LEU A 139 -7.73 7.37 -8.79
C LEU A 139 -9.20 7.44 -9.26
N HIS A 140 -9.55 6.71 -10.32
CA HIS A 140 -10.92 6.70 -10.87
C HIS A 140 -11.78 5.53 -10.35
N ALA A 141 -11.39 4.87 -9.26
CA ALA A 141 -12.09 3.69 -8.73
C ALA A 141 -13.60 3.91 -8.48
N ARG A 142 -14.00 5.10 -8.03
CA ARG A 142 -15.42 5.45 -7.77
C ARG A 142 -16.21 5.83 -9.02
N GLU A 143 -15.52 6.10 -10.13
CA GLU A 143 -16.08 6.58 -11.40
C GLU A 143 -15.62 5.69 -12.57
N ILE A 144 -15.42 4.40 -12.30
CA ILE A 144 -14.77 3.46 -13.24
C ILE A 144 -15.52 3.31 -14.56
N GLU A 145 -16.84 3.52 -14.59
CA GLU A 145 -17.65 3.46 -15.81
C GLU A 145 -17.29 4.56 -16.82
N SER A 146 -16.78 5.71 -16.34
CA SER A 146 -16.29 6.81 -17.18
C SER A 146 -14.79 6.76 -17.44
N TRP A 147 -14.07 5.83 -16.81
CA TRP A 147 -12.64 5.69 -17.00
C TRP A 147 -12.33 5.04 -18.34
N HIS A 148 -11.41 5.65 -19.09
CA HIS A 148 -10.94 5.14 -20.37
C HIS A 148 -9.42 5.14 -20.38
N THR A 149 -8.84 4.00 -20.74
CA THR A 149 -7.40 3.90 -20.87
C THR A 149 -6.89 4.69 -22.08
N HIS A 150 -5.74 5.35 -21.90
CA HIS A 150 -4.97 5.99 -22.96
C HIS A 150 -3.80 5.08 -23.37
N GLU A 151 -2.81 5.63 -24.08
CA GLU A 151 -1.54 4.95 -24.33
C GLU A 151 -0.90 4.54 -22.99
N PRO A 152 -0.59 3.25 -22.78
CA PRO A 152 -0.12 2.76 -21.49
C PRO A 152 1.23 3.37 -21.13
N LYS A 153 1.29 3.93 -19.93
CA LYS A 153 2.51 4.44 -19.30
C LYS A 153 2.60 3.91 -17.88
N PHE A 154 3.81 3.60 -17.44
CA PHE A 154 4.07 3.11 -16.09
C PHE A 154 5.32 3.80 -15.54
N PHE A 155 5.18 4.42 -14.37
CA PHE A 155 6.30 4.99 -13.64
C PHE A 155 7.29 3.89 -13.23
N ILE A 156 6.75 2.74 -12.77
CA ILE A 156 7.50 1.51 -12.55
C ILE A 156 6.96 0.43 -13.51
N GLU A 157 7.69 0.18 -14.59
CA GLU A 157 7.33 -0.82 -15.61
C GLU A 157 7.24 -2.25 -15.06
N ARG A 158 8.26 -2.69 -14.31
CA ARG A 158 8.34 -4.05 -13.74
C ARG A 158 7.97 -3.98 -12.24
N PRO A 159 6.89 -4.65 -11.78
CA PRO A 159 5.98 -5.54 -12.52
C PRO A 159 4.72 -4.89 -13.12
N TYR A 160 4.42 -3.63 -12.80
CA TYR A 160 3.06 -3.08 -12.94
C TYR A 160 2.52 -3.01 -14.37
N SER A 161 3.37 -2.94 -15.40
CA SER A 161 2.88 -2.91 -16.79
C SER A 161 2.12 -4.17 -17.20
N LYS A 162 2.34 -5.30 -16.51
CA LYS A 162 1.56 -6.53 -16.71
C LYS A 162 0.11 -6.40 -16.27
N LEU A 163 -0.19 -5.53 -15.30
CA LEU A 163 -1.55 -5.29 -14.82
C LEU A 163 -2.43 -4.61 -15.87
N TYR A 164 -1.83 -3.91 -16.85
CA TYR A 164 -2.56 -3.36 -17.99
C TYR A 164 -3.45 -4.41 -18.68
N ASN A 165 -2.91 -5.60 -18.92
CA ASN A 165 -3.62 -6.70 -19.59
C ASN A 165 -4.67 -7.37 -18.71
N VAL A 166 -4.64 -7.13 -17.40
CA VAL A 166 -5.67 -7.54 -16.44
C VAL A 166 -6.81 -6.51 -16.50
N ILE A 167 -6.48 -5.23 -16.31
CA ILE A 167 -7.42 -4.11 -16.26
C ILE A 167 -8.23 -4.00 -17.55
N THR A 168 -7.58 -4.14 -18.70
CA THR A 168 -8.21 -3.96 -20.03
C THR A 168 -8.74 -5.26 -20.64
N SER A 169 -8.74 -6.37 -19.88
CA SER A 169 -9.17 -7.66 -20.40
C SER A 169 -10.68 -7.64 -20.73
N PRO A 170 -11.10 -7.95 -21.97
CA PRO A 170 -12.52 -7.96 -22.33
C PRO A 170 -13.29 -9.13 -21.70
N LYS A 171 -12.57 -10.09 -21.13
CA LYS A 171 -13.11 -11.28 -20.49
C LYS A 171 -12.64 -11.33 -19.05
N GLN A 172 -13.60 -11.28 -18.12
CA GLN A 172 -13.33 -11.29 -16.68
C GLN A 172 -12.54 -12.54 -16.24
N HIS A 173 -12.91 -13.74 -16.71
CA HIS A 173 -12.18 -14.97 -16.37
C HIS A 173 -10.70 -14.94 -16.84
N GLU A 174 -10.41 -14.38 -18.02
CA GLU A 174 -9.04 -14.23 -18.49
C GLU A 174 -8.27 -13.19 -17.67
N ALA A 175 -8.95 -12.12 -17.20
CA ALA A 175 -8.36 -11.11 -16.32
C ALA A 175 -7.85 -11.77 -15.02
N VAL A 176 -8.70 -12.56 -14.38
CA VAL A 176 -8.38 -13.23 -13.11
C VAL A 176 -7.26 -14.27 -13.31
N GLN A 177 -7.26 -15.01 -14.43
CA GLN A 177 -6.16 -15.94 -14.74
C GLN A 177 -4.82 -15.22 -14.96
N LYS A 178 -4.83 -14.07 -15.64
CA LYS A 178 -3.63 -13.22 -15.81
C LYS A 178 -3.15 -12.68 -14.46
N LEU A 179 -4.07 -12.24 -13.59
CA LEU A 179 -3.73 -11.76 -12.25
C LEU A 179 -3.14 -12.87 -11.37
N ALA A 180 -3.71 -14.08 -11.42
CA ALA A 180 -3.14 -15.26 -10.75
C ALA A 180 -1.71 -15.57 -11.21
N LYS A 181 -1.45 -15.43 -12.52
CA LYS A 181 -0.09 -15.61 -13.07
C LYS A 181 0.85 -14.51 -12.59
N TYR A 182 0.39 -13.26 -12.62
CA TYR A 182 1.13 -12.09 -12.14
C TYR A 182 1.59 -12.29 -10.69
N LEU A 183 0.68 -12.64 -9.78
CA LEU A 183 0.98 -12.86 -8.37
C LEU A 183 1.99 -14.01 -8.16
N LYS A 184 1.80 -15.13 -8.87
CA LYS A 184 2.64 -16.33 -8.69
C LYS A 184 4.05 -16.21 -9.28
N LYS A 185 4.22 -15.43 -10.35
CA LYS A 185 5.45 -15.46 -11.16
C LYS A 185 6.17 -14.12 -11.22
N ASP A 186 5.44 -13.03 -11.06
CA ASP A 186 5.92 -11.72 -11.43
C ASP A 186 6.01 -10.79 -10.23
N TRP A 187 4.98 -10.68 -9.40
CA TRP A 187 4.88 -9.65 -8.36
C TRP A 187 6.10 -9.62 -7.41
N TYR A 188 6.39 -10.71 -6.70
CA TYR A 188 7.51 -10.74 -5.75
C TYR A 188 8.88 -10.64 -6.45
N PRO A 189 9.22 -11.50 -7.44
CA PRO A 189 10.54 -11.45 -8.06
C PRO A 189 10.82 -10.16 -8.84
N ALA A 190 9.81 -9.37 -9.17
CA ALA A 190 9.96 -8.11 -9.89
C ALA A 190 10.26 -6.91 -9.01
N HIS A 191 10.12 -7.05 -7.69
CA HIS A 191 10.47 -6.02 -6.71
C HIS A 191 11.85 -6.26 -6.11
N ASP A 192 12.77 -6.88 -6.87
CA ASP A 192 14.14 -7.22 -6.44
C ASP A 192 14.99 -6.01 -6.04
N VAL A 193 14.59 -4.81 -6.43
CA VAL A 193 15.23 -3.54 -6.06
C VAL A 193 14.56 -2.83 -4.87
N ALA A 194 13.40 -3.33 -4.40
CA ALA A 194 12.68 -2.69 -3.31
C ALA A 194 13.36 -2.99 -1.97
N GLY A 195 13.47 -2.00 -1.08
CA GLY A 195 14.13 -2.16 0.23
C GLY A 195 13.48 -3.21 1.13
N TRP A 196 12.22 -3.57 0.89
CA TRP A 196 11.51 -4.61 1.62
C TRP A 196 11.75 -6.03 1.08
N HIS A 197 12.34 -6.19 -0.10
CA HIS A 197 12.58 -7.50 -0.72
C HIS A 197 13.55 -8.34 0.14
N ASP A 198 13.26 -9.63 0.29
CA ASP A 198 14.01 -10.58 1.13
C ASP A 198 14.19 -10.22 2.62
N THR A 199 13.54 -9.16 3.13
CA THR A 199 13.56 -8.80 4.57
C THR A 199 13.12 -9.93 5.50
N HIS A 200 12.32 -10.88 5.02
CA HIS A 200 11.94 -12.07 5.80
C HIS A 200 13.12 -12.98 6.19
N THR A 201 14.26 -12.86 5.49
CA THR A 201 15.50 -13.59 5.78
C THR A 201 16.33 -12.96 6.90
N ILE A 202 15.99 -11.73 7.31
CA ILE A 202 16.66 -10.99 8.36
C ILE A 202 16.04 -11.37 9.71
N ASP A 203 16.89 -11.60 10.70
CA ASP A 203 16.48 -11.93 12.08
C ASP A 203 16.29 -10.64 12.91
N ASP A 204 15.38 -9.79 12.43
CA ASP A 204 15.02 -8.51 13.05
C ASP A 204 13.57 -8.14 12.66
N TYR A 205 12.98 -7.15 13.31
CA TYR A 205 11.63 -6.64 13.01
C TYR A 205 11.63 -5.72 11.78
N VAL A 206 12.03 -6.25 10.63
CA VAL A 206 12.06 -5.50 9.35
C VAL A 206 11.11 -6.10 8.30
N TYR A 207 10.68 -7.34 8.48
CA TYR A 207 9.70 -7.98 7.61
C TYR A 207 8.27 -7.66 8.06
N ARG A 208 7.56 -6.85 7.26
CA ARG A 208 6.16 -6.43 7.52
C ARG A 208 5.09 -7.32 6.86
N GLY A 209 5.51 -8.32 6.07
CA GLY A 209 4.63 -9.13 5.22
C GLY A 209 4.69 -8.71 3.75
N TYR A 210 4.20 -9.59 2.86
CA TYR A 210 4.22 -9.38 1.42
C TYR A 210 2.79 -9.44 0.84
N TRP A 211 2.30 -8.31 0.36
CA TRP A 211 0.90 -8.15 -0.07
C TRP A 211 0.79 -7.26 -1.31
N SER A 212 0.11 -7.76 -2.34
CA SER A 212 -0.26 -7.01 -3.54
C SER A 212 -1.65 -6.41 -3.36
N PHE A 213 -1.72 -5.30 -2.63
CA PHE A 213 -2.98 -4.59 -2.39
C PHE A 213 -3.62 -4.10 -3.68
N GLU A 214 -2.81 -3.68 -4.64
CA GLU A 214 -3.23 -3.25 -5.97
C GLU A 214 -3.95 -4.36 -6.75
N SER A 215 -3.52 -5.62 -6.61
CA SER A 215 -4.24 -6.75 -7.20
C SER A 215 -5.63 -6.93 -6.59
N GLY A 216 -5.75 -6.74 -5.27
CA GLY A 216 -7.03 -6.76 -4.58
C GLY A 216 -7.94 -5.62 -5.05
N ALA A 217 -7.42 -4.40 -5.13
CA ALA A 217 -8.17 -3.23 -5.58
C ALA A 217 -8.68 -3.40 -7.01
N ILE A 218 -7.85 -3.91 -7.93
CA ILE A 218 -8.27 -4.21 -9.31
C ILE A 218 -9.47 -5.17 -9.33
N VAL A 219 -9.43 -6.25 -8.54
CA VAL A 219 -10.55 -7.20 -8.45
C VAL A 219 -11.81 -6.52 -7.95
N LYS A 220 -11.70 -5.73 -6.88
CA LYS A 220 -12.84 -5.06 -6.25
C LYS A 220 -13.48 -4.03 -7.18
N ILE A 221 -12.67 -3.20 -7.83
CA ILE A 221 -13.12 -2.16 -8.77
C ILE A 221 -13.84 -2.77 -9.99
N LEU A 222 -13.27 -3.84 -10.56
CA LEU A 222 -13.81 -4.48 -11.76
C LEU A 222 -14.90 -5.53 -11.48
N GLY A 223 -15.21 -5.80 -10.21
CA GLY A 223 -16.19 -6.81 -9.79
C GLY A 223 -15.86 -8.22 -10.30
N LEU A 224 -14.59 -8.60 -10.30
CA LEU A 224 -14.14 -9.90 -10.81
C LEU A 224 -14.43 -11.04 -9.84
N ASP A 225 -14.77 -12.22 -10.36
CA ASP A 225 -14.82 -13.46 -9.57
C ASP A 225 -13.39 -13.95 -9.26
N ASP A 226 -12.95 -13.73 -8.02
CA ASP A 226 -11.62 -14.02 -7.51
C ASP A 226 -11.51 -15.35 -6.77
N SER A 227 -12.50 -16.25 -6.92
CA SER A 227 -12.51 -17.55 -6.23
C SER A 227 -11.20 -18.35 -6.40
N ILE A 228 -10.53 -18.22 -7.56
CA ILE A 228 -9.26 -18.92 -7.83
C ILE A 228 -8.02 -18.25 -7.19
N LEU A 229 -8.19 -17.04 -6.64
CA LEU A 229 -7.12 -16.24 -6.04
C LEU A 229 -6.99 -16.44 -4.53
N LYS A 230 -7.96 -17.10 -3.89
CA LYS A 230 -8.03 -17.27 -2.42
C LYS A 230 -6.75 -17.75 -1.75
N ASP A 231 -6.08 -18.73 -2.35
CA ASP A 231 -4.85 -19.31 -1.82
C ASP A 231 -3.61 -18.92 -2.66
N VAL A 232 -3.73 -17.88 -3.48
CA VAL A 232 -2.61 -17.37 -4.29
C VAL A 232 -1.74 -16.48 -3.41
N PRO A 233 -0.40 -16.67 -3.42
CA PRO A 233 0.50 -15.84 -2.64
C PRO A 233 0.29 -14.34 -2.88
N TYR A 234 0.47 -13.56 -1.81
CA TYR A 234 0.40 -12.10 -1.79
C TYR A 234 -0.99 -11.50 -2.05
N TYR A 235 -2.02 -12.31 -2.33
CA TYR A 235 -3.37 -11.82 -2.59
C TYR A 235 -4.13 -11.50 -1.29
N PRO A 236 -4.64 -10.27 -1.09
CA PRO A 236 -5.31 -9.88 0.14
C PRO A 236 -6.81 -10.26 0.14
N TYR A 237 -7.12 -11.55 0.02
CA TYR A 237 -8.47 -12.08 -0.25
C TYR A 237 -9.54 -11.52 0.70
N ASP A 238 -9.32 -11.55 2.01
CA ASP A 238 -10.34 -11.11 2.98
C ASP A 238 -10.56 -9.59 2.96
N MET A 239 -9.54 -8.80 2.61
CA MET A 239 -9.69 -7.35 2.45
C MET A 239 -10.52 -6.99 1.21
N VAL A 240 -10.42 -7.77 0.13
CA VAL A 240 -11.27 -7.64 -1.07
C VAL A 240 -12.74 -7.85 -0.73
N HIS A 241 -13.02 -8.80 0.15
CA HIS A 241 -14.37 -9.12 0.60
C HIS A 241 -14.87 -8.27 1.78
N TYR A 242 -14.13 -7.25 2.20
CA TYR A 242 -14.57 -6.32 3.23
C TYR A 242 -15.83 -5.55 2.79
N LYS A 243 -16.86 -5.56 3.65
CA LYS A 243 -18.17 -4.96 3.38
C LYS A 243 -18.42 -3.63 4.10
N GLY A 244 -17.61 -3.31 5.12
CA GLY A 244 -17.88 -2.18 6.02
C GLY A 244 -18.99 -2.48 7.03
#